data_AF-X1BN74-F1
#
_entry.id   AF-X1BN74-F1
#
_cell.length_a   1.000
_cell.length_b   1.000
_cell.length_c   1.000
_cell.angle_alpha   90.00
_cell.angle_beta   90.00
_cell.angle_gamma   90.00
#
_symmetry.space_group_name_H-M   'P 1'
#
loop_
_entity.id
_entity.type
_entity.pdbx_description
1 polymer ?
#
loop_
_entity_poly.entity_id
_entity_poly.type
_entity_poly.pdbx_seq_one_letter_code
_entity_poly.pdbx_strand_id
1 'polypeptide(L)'
;SNTAEIIFNPDPNVQYGNNNINKIVVVGSEAVGKRKEPVYTPNLTPIKGVSISSNIIVIGASVGGPRTITTILKEIPRNFPAPILIVQHLSAHFMEAFADNLDLECKLKIKVATNGEYLKPGVVYIAPGEKHMEISVDDKRPCIKIYKGTPVKFCMPSIDILFFSATRVYKDRTMGVLLTGMGSDGVEGLGSIKKVGGKTHR
;
A
#
# COMPACT_ATOMS: atom_id res chain seq x y z
N SER A 1 4.26 -29.16 33.13
CA SER A 1 3.09 -28.48 33.72
C SER A 1 2.89 -27.16 32.98
N ASN A 2 1.62 -26.80 32.72
CA ASN A 2 1.10 -25.66 31.95
C ASN A 2 1.05 -25.81 30.42
N THR A 3 0.15 -26.68 29.95
CA THR A 3 -0.55 -26.51 28.67
C THR A 3 -1.76 -25.61 28.90
N ALA A 4 -1.85 -24.48 28.18
CA ALA A 4 -3.00 -23.59 28.22
C ALA A 4 -4.15 -24.20 27.42
N GLU A 5 -5.32 -24.35 28.05
CA GLU A 5 -6.57 -24.78 27.42
C GLU A 5 -7.14 -23.66 26.55
N ILE A 6 -7.41 -23.96 25.29
CA ILE A 6 -8.16 -23.09 24.39
C ILE A 6 -9.64 -23.32 24.69
N ILE A 7 -10.29 -22.33 25.30
CA ILE A 7 -11.74 -22.35 25.55
C ILE A 7 -12.44 -22.13 24.21
N PHE A 8 -13.01 -23.20 23.65
CA PHE A 8 -13.95 -23.13 22.54
C PHE A 8 -15.27 -22.55 23.07
N ASN A 9 -15.74 -21.48 22.44
CA ASN A 9 -17.07 -20.93 22.68
C ASN A 9 -18.01 -21.50 21.61
N PRO A 10 -18.83 -22.53 21.92
CA PRO A 10 -19.64 -23.19 20.91
C PRO A 10 -20.79 -22.31 20.43
N ASP A 11 -21.01 -22.30 19.11
CA ASP A 11 -22.16 -21.66 18.47
C ASP A 11 -23.44 -22.41 18.88
N PRO A 12 -24.47 -21.71 19.42
CA PRO A 12 -25.72 -22.33 19.87
C PRO A 12 -26.53 -22.99 18.76
N ASN A 13 -26.18 -22.81 17.49
CA ASN A 13 -26.86 -23.42 16.34
C ASN A 13 -26.22 -24.71 15.82
N VAL A 14 -25.15 -25.20 16.47
CA VAL A 14 -24.42 -26.39 16.02
C VAL A 14 -24.62 -27.54 17.01
N GLN A 15 -25.29 -28.62 16.59
CA GLN A 15 -25.31 -29.87 17.34
C GLN A 15 -24.06 -30.69 17.04
N TYR A 16 -23.22 -30.90 18.07
CA TYR A 16 -22.03 -31.76 17.98
C TYR A 16 -22.39 -33.17 18.44
N GLY A 17 -22.39 -34.12 17.51
CA GLY A 17 -22.52 -35.54 17.81
C GLY A 17 -21.16 -36.17 18.13
N ASN A 18 -21.11 -36.97 19.21
CA ASN A 18 -19.96 -37.81 19.55
C ASN A 18 -19.80 -38.96 18.53
N ASN A 19 -18.70 -38.97 17.75
CA ASN A 19 -17.80 -40.11 17.60
C ASN A 19 -16.82 -39.93 16.43
N ASN A 20 -15.62 -40.47 16.64
CA ASN A 20 -14.47 -40.46 15.75
C ASN A 20 -14.68 -41.20 14.41
N ILE A 21 -13.81 -40.79 13.47
CA ILE A 21 -13.26 -41.43 12.25
C ILE A 21 -14.12 -41.58 10.97
N ASN A 22 -13.71 -40.77 9.99
CA ASN A 22 -13.74 -40.97 8.53
C ASN A 22 -15.10 -41.10 7.82
N LYS A 23 -15.64 -39.96 7.41
CA LYS A 23 -16.40 -39.86 6.15
C LYS A 23 -16.13 -38.51 5.49
N ILE A 24 -15.58 -38.55 4.28
CA ILE A 24 -15.60 -37.43 3.34
C ILE A 24 -17.07 -37.08 3.13
N VAL A 25 -17.51 -35.97 3.70
CA VAL A 25 -18.81 -35.39 3.36
C VAL A 25 -18.57 -34.48 2.16
N VAL A 26 -18.99 -34.94 0.99
CA VAL A 26 -19.28 -34.06 -0.14
C VAL A 26 -20.49 -33.24 0.29
N VAL A 27 -20.25 -32.07 0.89
CA VAL A 27 -21.31 -31.11 1.21
C VAL A 27 -21.70 -30.43 -0.10
N GLY A 28 -22.96 -30.61 -0.49
CA GLY A 28 -23.56 -29.98 -1.64
C GLY A 28 -23.34 -28.47 -1.61
N SER A 29 -23.13 -27.91 -2.80
CA SER A 29 -22.96 -26.49 -3.04
C SER A 29 -24.21 -25.72 -2.61
N GLU A 30 -24.25 -25.28 -1.36
CA GLU A 30 -25.03 -24.10 -1.02
C GLU A 30 -24.29 -22.90 -1.61
N ALA A 31 -25.01 -22.13 -2.43
CA ALA A 31 -24.49 -20.92 -3.03
C ALA A 31 -24.14 -19.92 -1.92
N VAL A 32 -22.89 -19.94 -1.47
CA VAL A 32 -22.28 -18.88 -0.66
C VAL A 32 -22.42 -17.62 -1.50
N GLY A 33 -23.41 -16.79 -1.18
CA GLY A 33 -23.60 -15.49 -1.79
C GLY A 33 -22.27 -14.76 -1.73
N LYS A 34 -21.64 -14.53 -2.89
CA LYS A 34 -20.39 -13.78 -3.02
C LYS A 34 -20.56 -12.49 -2.21
N ARG A 35 -19.93 -12.37 -1.05
CA ARG A 35 -19.83 -11.08 -0.36
C ARG A 35 -19.19 -10.15 -1.36
N LYS A 36 -19.97 -9.22 -1.94
CA LYS A 36 -19.44 -8.18 -2.80
C LYS A 36 -18.44 -7.41 -1.96
N GLU A 37 -17.17 -7.49 -2.32
CA GLU A 37 -16.15 -6.65 -1.70
C GLU A 37 -16.62 -5.19 -1.76
N PRO A 38 -16.44 -4.40 -0.69
CA PRO A 38 -16.71 -2.98 -0.76
C PRO A 38 -15.84 -2.39 -1.89
N VAL A 39 -16.48 -1.99 -2.97
CA VAL A 39 -15.80 -1.42 -4.13
C VAL A 39 -15.27 -0.05 -3.70
N TYR A 40 -13.95 0.05 -3.52
CA TYR A 40 -13.32 1.34 -3.29
C TYR A 40 -13.43 2.16 -4.57
N THR A 41 -14.21 3.24 -4.54
CA THR A 41 -14.33 4.19 -5.66
C THR A 41 -13.35 5.35 -5.43
N PRO A 42 -12.26 5.45 -6.20
CA PRO A 42 -11.31 6.54 -6.04
C PRO A 42 -11.91 7.88 -6.50
N ASN A 43 -11.70 8.93 -5.73
CA ASN A 43 -11.86 10.29 -6.25
C ASN A 43 -10.62 10.65 -7.08
N LEU A 44 -10.79 10.70 -8.41
CA LEU A 44 -9.74 11.05 -9.37
C LEU A 44 -9.86 12.50 -9.88
N THR A 45 -10.79 13.29 -9.34
CA THR A 45 -10.98 14.69 -9.75
C THR A 45 -9.72 15.49 -9.43
N PRO A 46 -9.01 16.04 -10.43
CA PRO A 46 -7.74 16.70 -10.16
C PRO A 46 -7.90 17.92 -9.25
N ILE A 47 -6.98 18.08 -8.30
CA ILE A 47 -6.95 19.27 -7.44
C ILE A 47 -6.36 20.44 -8.24
N LYS A 48 -7.09 21.55 -8.32
CA LYS A 48 -6.64 22.77 -9.02
C LYS A 48 -5.81 23.65 -8.08
N GLY A 49 -4.89 24.43 -8.64
CA GLY A 49 -4.12 25.43 -7.89
C GLY A 49 -3.03 24.86 -6.98
N VAL A 50 -2.62 23.61 -7.18
CA VAL A 50 -1.50 22.99 -6.46
C VAL A 50 -0.18 23.50 -7.04
N SER A 51 0.71 23.97 -6.17
CA SER A 51 2.08 24.35 -6.50
C SER A 51 2.96 23.10 -6.56
N ILE A 52 3.21 22.61 -7.78
CA ILE A 52 4.02 21.42 -8.06
C ILE A 52 5.29 21.87 -8.77
N SER A 53 6.43 21.72 -8.09
CA SER A 53 7.75 22.10 -8.59
C SER A 53 8.58 20.93 -9.14
N SER A 54 8.11 19.68 -8.96
CA SER A 54 8.80 18.47 -9.40
C SER A 54 7.81 17.38 -9.82
N ASN A 55 8.30 16.37 -10.53
CA ASN A 55 7.56 15.12 -10.75
C ASN A 55 7.54 14.28 -9.47
N ILE A 56 6.75 13.22 -9.44
CA ILE A 56 6.71 12.27 -8.32
C ILE A 56 6.89 10.84 -8.79
N ILE A 57 7.56 10.03 -7.98
CA ILE A 57 7.60 8.57 -8.16
C ILE A 57 6.79 7.93 -7.04
N VAL A 58 5.87 7.03 -7.41
CA VAL A 58 5.15 6.18 -6.48
C VAL A 58 5.44 4.71 -6.79
N ILE A 59 5.86 3.95 -5.78
CA ILE A 59 6.27 2.55 -5.90
C ILE A 59 5.34 1.69 -5.04
N GLY A 60 4.82 0.61 -5.62
CA GLY A 60 4.05 -0.42 -4.93
C GLY A 60 4.74 -1.76 -5.02
N ALA A 61 4.85 -2.48 -3.90
CA ALA A 61 5.50 -3.79 -3.87
C ALA A 61 4.98 -4.69 -2.74
N SER A 62 5.22 -5.99 -2.89
CA SER A 62 4.84 -7.02 -1.91
C SER A 62 5.98 -8.05 -1.76
N VAL A 63 5.73 -9.35 -1.97
CA VAL A 63 6.77 -10.41 -1.92
C VAL A 63 7.95 -10.10 -2.86
N GLY A 64 9.18 -10.15 -2.34
CA GLY A 64 10.39 -9.80 -3.09
C GLY A 64 10.62 -8.28 -3.28
N GLY A 65 9.66 -7.46 -2.86
CA GLY A 65 9.71 -6.01 -2.91
C GLY A 65 10.90 -5.39 -2.17
N PRO A 66 11.21 -5.76 -0.91
CA PRO A 66 12.32 -5.14 -0.17
C PRO A 66 13.64 -5.18 -0.93
N ARG A 67 14.04 -6.36 -1.44
CA ARG A 67 15.28 -6.52 -2.22
C ARG A 67 15.28 -5.66 -3.49
N THR A 68 14.17 -5.67 -4.23
CA THR A 68 14.04 -4.94 -5.50
C THR A 68 14.07 -3.43 -5.28
N ILE A 69 13.39 -2.94 -4.24
CA ILE A 69 13.40 -1.54 -3.83
C ILE A 69 14.83 -1.12 -3.47
N THR A 70 15.56 -1.90 -2.66
CA THR A 70 16.95 -1.62 -2.32
C THR A 70 17.82 -1.50 -3.59
N THR A 71 17.72 -2.44 -4.53
CA THR A 71 18.48 -2.39 -5.78
C THR A 71 18.18 -1.13 -6.58
N ILE A 72 16.91 -0.73 -6.69
CA ILE A 72 16.52 0.48 -7.41
C ILE A 72 17.08 1.73 -6.72
N LEU A 73 16.89 1.86 -5.40
CA LEU A 73 17.21 3.08 -4.66
C LEU A 73 18.72 3.32 -4.54
N LYS A 74 19.55 2.27 -4.54
CA LYS A 74 21.02 2.39 -4.52
C LYS A 74 21.60 3.13 -5.72
N GLU A 75 20.95 3.00 -6.89
CA GLU A 75 21.38 3.64 -8.12
C GLU A 75 20.96 5.11 -8.21
N ILE A 76 20.09 5.58 -7.30
CA ILE A 76 19.57 6.94 -7.34
C ILE A 76 20.50 7.89 -6.56
N PRO A 77 20.95 9.01 -7.16
CA PRO A 77 21.84 9.94 -6.50
C PRO A 77 21.13 10.78 -5.43
N ARG A 78 21.88 11.28 -4.45
CA ARG A 78 21.37 12.10 -3.33
C ARG A 78 20.56 13.32 -3.75
N ASN A 79 20.92 13.94 -4.88
CA ASN A 79 20.29 15.16 -5.40
C ASN A 79 19.13 14.87 -6.38
N PHE A 80 18.48 13.71 -6.26
CA PHE A 80 17.37 13.34 -7.13
C PHE A 80 16.24 14.39 -7.08
N PRO A 81 15.73 14.88 -8.24
CA PRO A 81 14.91 16.07 -8.29
C PRO A 81 13.43 15.84 -7.95
N ALA A 82 13.06 14.67 -7.43
CA ALA A 82 11.68 14.30 -7.12
C ALA A 82 11.56 13.56 -5.78
N PRO A 83 10.43 13.69 -5.07
CA PRO A 83 10.09 12.80 -3.96
C PRO A 83 9.73 11.40 -4.48
N ILE A 84 10.00 10.38 -3.65
CA ILE A 84 9.63 8.99 -3.90
C ILE A 84 8.75 8.51 -2.75
N LEU A 85 7.59 7.92 -3.04
CA LEU A 85 6.70 7.34 -2.03
C LEU A 85 6.56 5.84 -2.29
N ILE A 86 6.65 5.04 -1.24
CA ILE A 86 6.67 3.59 -1.35
C ILE A 86 5.61 2.98 -0.43
N VAL A 87 4.75 2.16 -1.02
CA VAL A 87 3.94 1.19 -0.29
C VAL A 87 4.55 -0.19 -0.49
N GLN A 88 5.13 -0.71 0.58
CA GLN A 88 5.55 -2.10 0.68
C GLN A 88 4.53 -2.84 1.56
N HIS A 89 3.93 -3.93 1.09
CA HIS A 89 3.12 -4.78 1.96
C HIS A 89 4.04 -5.51 2.94
N LEU A 90 4.11 -4.98 4.15
CA LEU A 90 4.90 -5.48 5.27
C LEU A 90 4.15 -5.13 6.57
N SER A 91 4.30 -5.95 7.61
CA SER A 91 3.72 -5.63 8.92
C SER A 91 4.31 -4.32 9.46
N ALA A 92 3.49 -3.52 10.16
CA ALA A 92 3.91 -2.28 10.79
C ALA A 92 5.15 -2.44 11.68
N HIS A 93 5.30 -3.61 12.32
CA HIS A 93 6.43 -3.91 13.21
C HIS A 93 7.80 -3.88 12.52
N PHE A 94 7.84 -4.01 11.19
CA PHE A 94 9.10 -4.03 10.42
C PHE A 94 9.34 -2.76 9.60
N MET A 95 8.42 -1.80 9.61
CA MET A 95 8.51 -0.64 8.71
C MET A 95 9.65 0.31 9.05
N GLU A 96 9.89 0.56 10.33
CA GLU A 96 11.03 1.38 10.77
C GLU A 96 12.35 0.71 10.41
N ALA A 97 12.53 -0.56 10.79
CA ALA A 97 13.73 -1.33 10.44
C ALA A 97 13.96 -1.41 8.92
N PHE A 98 12.89 -1.52 8.13
CA PHE A 98 13.01 -1.50 6.67
C PHE A 98 13.49 -0.14 6.15
N ALA A 99 12.91 0.96 6.65
CA ALA A 99 13.33 2.31 6.26
C ALA A 99 14.78 2.61 6.70
N ASP A 100 15.16 2.24 7.92
CA ASP A 100 16.50 2.46 8.48
C ASP A 100 17.57 1.70 7.67
N ASN A 101 17.31 0.42 7.34
CA ASN A 101 18.23 -0.35 6.50
C ASN A 101 18.40 0.28 5.11
N LEU A 102 17.33 0.79 4.52
CA LEU A 102 17.40 1.50 3.24
C LEU A 102 18.20 2.82 3.36
N ASP A 103 17.97 3.62 4.40
CA ASP A 103 18.67 4.89 4.64
C ASP A 103 20.18 4.68 4.83
N LEU A 104 20.57 3.58 5.48
CA LEU A 104 21.98 3.18 5.64
C LEU A 104 22.62 2.75 4.30
N GLU A 105 21.87 2.07 3.44
CA GLU A 105 22.39 1.50 2.20
C GLU A 105 22.34 2.43 0.99
N CYS A 106 21.56 3.51 1.05
CA CYS A 106 21.28 4.40 -0.08
C CYS A 106 21.84 5.80 0.13
N LYS A 107 21.99 6.56 -0.96
CA LYS A 107 22.45 7.97 -0.91
C LYS A 107 21.32 8.96 -0.59
N LEU A 108 20.08 8.55 -0.86
CA LEU A 108 18.87 9.34 -0.59
C LEU A 108 18.57 9.35 0.90
N LYS A 109 17.84 10.36 1.35
CA LYS A 109 17.22 10.33 2.68
C LYS A 109 15.98 9.46 2.62
N ILE A 110 15.89 8.45 3.47
CA ILE A 110 14.79 7.48 3.51
C ILE A 110 14.20 7.44 4.92
N LYS A 111 12.88 7.49 5.03
CA LYS A 111 12.20 7.45 6.34
C LYS A 111 10.78 6.89 6.23
N VAL A 112 10.27 6.41 7.35
CA VAL A 112 8.82 6.17 7.49
C VAL A 112 8.08 7.52 7.42
N ALA A 113 7.02 7.52 6.63
CA ALA A 113 6.20 8.69 6.34
C ALA A 113 5.48 9.23 7.59
N THR A 114 5.53 10.55 7.77
CA THR A 114 4.82 11.24 8.86
C THR A 114 3.60 11.98 8.32
N ASN A 115 2.48 11.91 9.04
CA ASN A 115 1.26 12.64 8.66
C ASN A 115 1.50 14.17 8.64
N GLY A 116 1.00 14.84 7.61
CA GLY A 116 1.11 16.29 7.43
C GLY A 116 2.45 16.77 6.87
N GLU A 117 3.41 15.88 6.65
CA GLU A 117 4.72 16.28 6.12
C GLU A 117 4.64 16.69 4.64
N TYR A 118 5.19 17.85 4.29
CA TYR A 118 5.31 18.28 2.88
C TYR A 118 6.34 17.43 2.13
N LEU A 119 6.02 17.09 0.89
CA LEU A 119 6.89 16.29 0.03
C LEU A 119 8.11 17.08 -0.44
N LYS A 120 9.29 16.48 -0.28
CA LYS A 120 10.58 17.09 -0.64
C LYS A 120 11.32 16.25 -1.69
N PRO A 121 11.87 16.89 -2.75
CA PRO A 121 12.84 16.24 -3.64
C PRO A 121 13.99 15.58 -2.87
N GLY A 122 14.45 14.41 -3.35
CA GLY A 122 15.56 13.68 -2.74
C GLY A 122 15.22 12.93 -1.45
N VAL A 123 13.93 12.85 -1.09
CA VAL A 123 13.44 12.10 0.06
C VAL A 123 12.55 10.95 -0.38
N VAL A 124 12.78 9.78 0.20
CA VAL A 124 11.96 8.59 0.06
C VAL A 124 11.10 8.41 1.31
N TYR A 125 9.80 8.25 1.12
CA TYR A 125 8.82 8.08 2.17
C TYR A 125 8.20 6.68 2.12
N ILE A 126 8.38 5.92 3.19
CA ILE A 126 7.85 4.56 3.34
C ILE A 126 6.52 4.61 4.10
N ALA A 127 5.48 3.96 3.60
CA ALA A 127 4.20 3.86 4.32
C ALA A 127 4.37 3.15 5.69
N PRO A 128 3.76 3.63 6.79
CA PRO A 128 4.03 3.15 8.15
C PRO A 128 3.44 1.77 8.51
N GLY A 129 2.79 1.06 7.57
CA GLY A 129 2.05 -0.17 7.88
C GLY A 129 0.72 0.11 8.59
N GLU A 130 -0.27 -0.78 8.43
CA GLU A 130 -1.60 -0.73 9.09
C GLU A 130 -2.40 0.59 8.96
N LYS A 131 -1.92 1.53 8.16
CA LYS A 131 -2.53 2.81 7.84
C LYS A 131 -2.28 3.08 6.36
N HIS A 132 -3.25 3.69 5.69
CA HIS A 132 -3.06 4.15 4.33
C HIS A 132 -2.17 5.38 4.29
N MET A 133 -1.35 5.46 3.24
CA MET A 133 -0.60 6.64 2.87
C MET A 133 -1.15 7.16 1.55
N GLU A 134 -1.57 8.42 1.55
CA GLU A 134 -2.02 9.11 0.34
C GLU A 134 -1.38 10.49 0.24
N ILE A 135 -1.39 11.06 -0.96
CA ILE A 135 -0.98 12.44 -1.18
C ILE A 135 -2.20 13.35 -1.06
N SER A 136 -2.07 14.35 -0.18
CA SER A 136 -3.03 15.42 0.00
C SER A 136 -2.41 16.76 -0.40
N VAL A 137 -3.19 17.83 -0.29
CA VAL A 137 -2.73 19.20 -0.50
C VAL A 137 -3.06 19.99 0.75
N ASP A 138 -2.06 20.68 1.28
CA ASP A 138 -2.19 21.64 2.36
C ASP A 138 -1.47 22.93 1.97
N ASP A 139 -2.14 24.07 2.14
CA ASP A 139 -1.67 25.38 1.67
C ASP A 139 -1.09 25.35 0.23
N LYS A 140 -1.88 24.78 -0.70
CA LYS A 140 -1.52 24.57 -2.12
C LYS A 140 -0.27 23.71 -2.35
N ARG A 141 0.34 23.09 -1.34
CA ARG A 141 1.53 22.24 -1.46
C ARG A 141 1.18 20.77 -1.24
N PRO A 142 1.78 19.85 -2.01
CA PRO A 142 1.62 18.42 -1.75
C PRO A 142 2.15 18.02 -0.37
N CYS A 143 1.33 17.31 0.40
CA CYS A 143 1.69 16.76 1.71
C CYS A 143 1.26 15.30 1.84
N ILE A 144 1.86 14.59 2.78
CA ILE A 144 1.51 13.21 3.11
C ILE A 144 0.32 13.22 4.07
N LYS A 145 -0.70 12.41 3.75
CA LYS A 145 -1.78 12.10 4.67
C LYS A 145 -1.72 10.62 5.04
N ILE A 146 -1.65 10.36 6.36
CA ILE A 146 -1.68 9.02 6.94
C ILE A 146 -2.97 8.86 7.74
N TYR A 147 -3.72 7.81 7.47
CA TYR A 147 -4.96 7.55 8.18
C TYR A 147 -5.26 6.05 8.28
N LYS A 148 -5.95 5.65 9.34
CA LYS A 148 -6.52 4.31 9.47
C LYS A 148 -7.85 4.29 8.72
N GLY A 149 -7.95 3.46 7.69
CA GLY A 149 -9.14 3.35 6.84
C GLY A 149 -9.68 1.94 6.79
N THR A 150 -10.57 1.68 5.84
CA THR A 150 -10.99 0.31 5.51
C THR A 150 -9.98 -0.29 4.54
N PRO A 151 -9.52 -1.53 4.75
CA PRO A 151 -8.63 -2.20 3.80
C PRO A 151 -9.20 -2.20 2.38
N VAL A 152 -8.34 -1.91 1.39
CA VAL A 152 -8.69 -1.97 -0.03
C VAL A 152 -8.03 -3.22 -0.60
N LYS A 153 -8.82 -4.13 -1.16
CA LYS A 153 -8.34 -5.44 -1.66
C LYS A 153 -7.56 -6.21 -0.58
N PHE A 154 -8.04 -6.16 0.66
CA PHE A 154 -7.41 -6.72 1.86
C PHE A 154 -6.06 -6.11 2.26
N CYS A 155 -5.66 -4.99 1.64
CA CYS A 155 -4.39 -4.32 1.91
C CYS A 155 -4.58 -3.03 2.71
N MET A 156 -3.76 -2.85 3.75
CA MET A 156 -3.59 -1.59 4.46
C MET A 156 -2.15 -1.53 5.02
N PRO A 157 -1.26 -0.68 4.45
CA PRO A 157 -1.47 0.27 3.35
C PRO A 157 -1.86 -0.39 2.01
N SER A 158 -2.55 0.36 1.16
CA SER A 158 -2.91 -0.05 -0.21
C SER A 158 -2.12 0.78 -1.21
N ILE A 159 -1.59 0.11 -2.23
CA ILE A 159 -0.86 0.69 -3.35
C ILE A 159 -1.80 1.51 -4.22
N ASP A 160 -3.02 1.00 -4.46
CA ASP A 160 -4.05 1.71 -5.22
C ASP A 160 -4.34 3.09 -4.62
N ILE A 161 -4.50 3.20 -3.29
CA ILE A 161 -4.74 4.50 -2.62
C ILE A 161 -3.59 5.49 -2.87
N LEU A 162 -2.34 5.05 -2.77
CA LEU A 162 -1.19 5.90 -3.06
C LEU A 162 -1.22 6.36 -4.53
N PHE A 163 -1.47 5.43 -5.46
CA PHE A 163 -1.41 5.72 -6.89
C PHE A 163 -2.56 6.62 -7.35
N PHE A 164 -3.77 6.43 -6.82
CA PHE A 164 -4.92 7.28 -7.10
C PHE A 164 -4.71 8.70 -6.58
N SER A 165 -4.18 8.85 -5.36
CA SER A 165 -3.90 10.18 -4.82
C SER A 165 -2.77 10.89 -5.56
N ALA A 166 -1.74 10.16 -6.02
CA ALA A 166 -0.71 10.70 -6.91
C ALA A 166 -1.31 11.18 -8.23
N THR A 167 -2.17 10.36 -8.85
CA THR A 167 -2.91 10.72 -10.07
C THR A 167 -3.72 12.01 -9.86
N ARG A 168 -4.42 12.12 -8.73
CA ARG A 168 -5.26 13.28 -8.38
C ARG A 168 -4.47 14.57 -8.20
N VAL A 169 -3.29 14.50 -7.59
CA VAL A 169 -2.47 15.67 -7.26
C VAL A 169 -1.50 16.03 -8.38
N TYR A 170 -0.71 15.06 -8.85
CA TYR A 170 0.38 15.26 -9.80
C TYR A 170 -0.01 15.01 -11.27
N LYS A 171 -1.13 14.33 -11.55
CA LYS A 171 -1.61 14.03 -12.91
C LYS A 171 -0.51 13.35 -13.76
N ASP A 172 -0.20 13.92 -14.93
CA ASP A 172 0.82 13.51 -15.89
C ASP A 172 2.26 13.58 -15.36
N ARG A 173 2.48 14.32 -14.26
CA ARG A 173 3.78 14.38 -13.56
C ARG A 173 4.05 13.18 -12.65
N THR A 174 3.18 12.17 -12.68
CA THR A 174 3.32 10.94 -11.90
C THR A 174 4.06 9.86 -12.69
N MET A 175 5.05 9.24 -12.07
CA MET A 175 5.60 7.95 -12.49
C MET A 175 5.20 6.88 -11.47
N GLY A 176 4.42 5.89 -11.92
CA GLY A 176 4.04 4.73 -11.11
C GLY A 176 4.91 3.52 -11.43
N VAL A 177 5.42 2.85 -10.40
CA VAL A 177 6.18 1.60 -10.53
C VAL A 177 5.49 0.54 -9.68
N LEU A 178 4.93 -0.49 -10.31
CA LEU A 178 4.32 -1.62 -9.60
C LEU A 178 5.25 -2.83 -9.71
N LEU A 179 5.98 -3.12 -8.65
CA LEU A 179 6.88 -4.27 -8.62
C LEU A 179 6.07 -5.57 -8.47
N THR A 180 6.68 -6.69 -8.87
CA THR A 180 6.05 -8.01 -8.79
C THR A 180 5.57 -8.32 -7.38
N GLY A 181 4.39 -8.92 -7.27
CA GLY A 181 3.77 -9.31 -6.02
C GLY A 181 2.53 -10.17 -6.27
N MET A 182 2.01 -10.78 -5.21
CA MET A 182 0.77 -11.53 -5.26
C MET A 182 -0.42 -10.58 -5.05
N GLY A 183 -1.48 -10.72 -5.85
CA GLY A 183 -2.72 -9.94 -5.71
C GLY A 183 -2.93 -8.88 -6.80
N SER A 184 -3.94 -8.03 -6.58
CA SER A 184 -4.44 -7.04 -7.56
C SER A 184 -4.36 -5.58 -7.08
N ASP A 185 -3.80 -5.33 -5.89
CA ASP A 185 -3.57 -3.99 -5.36
C ASP A 185 -2.51 -3.26 -6.19
N GLY A 186 -2.80 -2.03 -6.57
CA GLY A 186 -1.97 -1.17 -7.43
C GLY A 186 -2.27 -1.26 -8.92
N VAL A 187 -3.00 -2.28 -9.39
CA VAL A 187 -3.31 -2.45 -10.82
C VAL A 187 -4.22 -1.33 -11.33
N GLU A 188 -5.25 -0.97 -10.57
CA GLU A 188 -6.21 0.06 -10.99
C GLU A 188 -5.61 1.47 -10.85
N GLY A 189 -4.85 1.71 -9.78
CA GLY A 189 -4.09 2.93 -9.57
C GLY A 189 -3.02 3.14 -10.64
N LEU A 190 -2.32 2.09 -11.06
CA LEU A 190 -1.34 2.20 -12.14
C LEU A 190 -2.06 2.53 -13.46
N GLY A 191 -3.23 1.92 -13.67
CA GLY A 191 -4.12 2.26 -14.78
C GLY A 191 -4.57 3.72 -14.77
N SER A 192 -4.87 4.31 -13.61
CA SER A 192 -5.26 5.73 -13.52
C SER A 192 -4.10 6.66 -13.85
N ILE A 193 -2.88 6.34 -13.42
CA ILE A 193 -1.66 7.08 -13.78
C ILE A 193 -1.48 7.11 -15.30
N LYS A 194 -1.59 5.95 -15.95
CA LYS A 194 -1.49 5.85 -17.41
C LYS A 194 -2.58 6.66 -18.13
N LYS A 195 -3.83 6.62 -17.64
CA LYS A 195 -4.97 7.34 -18.24
C LYS A 195 -4.79 8.86 -18.25
N VAL A 196 -4.10 9.43 -17.26
CA VAL A 196 -3.82 10.88 -17.19
C VAL A 196 -2.51 11.29 -17.86
N GLY A 197 -1.85 10.37 -18.58
CA GLY A 197 -0.58 10.64 -19.29
C GLY A 197 0.69 10.47 -18.45
N GLY A 198 0.57 9.96 -17.22
CA GLY A 198 1.73 9.62 -16.38
C GLY A 198 2.49 8.40 -16.91
N LYS A 199 3.75 8.26 -16.48
CA LYS A 199 4.61 7.12 -16.84
C LYS A 199 4.31 5.94 -15.94
N THR A 200 4.33 4.72 -16.48
CA THR A 200 4.04 3.50 -15.72
C THR A 200 5.02 2.40 -16.06
N HIS A 201 5.49 1.68 -15.04
CA HIS A 201 6.33 0.49 -15.16
C HIS A 201 5.76 -0.62 -14.27
N ARG A 202 5.77 -1.85 -14.78
CA ARG A 202 5.31 -3.05 -14.09
C ARG A 202 6.26 -4.20 -14.38
#